data_AF-A0A9X2YKY6-F1
#
_entry.id   AF-A0A9X2YKY6-F1
#
_cell.length_a   1.000
_cell.length_b   1.000
_cell.length_c   1.000
_cell.angle_alpha   90.00
_cell.angle_beta   90.00
_cell.angle_gamma   90.00
#
_symmetry.space_group_name_H-M   'P 1'
#
loop_
_entity.id
_entity.type
_entity.pdbx_description
1 polymer ?
#
loop_
_entity_poly.entity_id
_entity_poly.type
_entity_poly.pdbx_seq_one_letter_code
_entity_poly.pdbx_strand_id
1 'polypeptide(L)'
;APPRASSPRPPSAAWAGTPEGIIAAAAIRCMGGEIQATLAPTDDDERQKGSRARTSSSAPPASPTATCSRACATSATGVTDGDLLKGVRYFGGGCTTQSIVMRSKSGTV
;
A
#
# COMPACT_ATOMS: atom_id res chain seq x y z
N ALA A 1 -9.02 29.88 14.43
CA ALA A 1 -8.99 28.62 13.67
C ALA A 1 -8.22 28.86 12.37
N PRO A 2 -7.01 28.32 12.19
CA PRO A 2 -6.26 28.52 10.96
C PRO A 2 -6.79 27.61 9.83
N PRO A 3 -6.66 28.04 8.55
CA PRO A 3 -7.35 27.46 7.40
C PRO A 3 -6.78 26.09 6.98
N ARG A 4 -7.67 25.17 6.59
CA ARG A 4 -7.34 23.86 6.02
C ARG A 4 -6.56 24.04 4.71
N ALA A 5 -5.29 23.64 4.69
CA ALA A 5 -4.47 23.59 3.48
C ALA A 5 -4.96 22.44 2.58
N SER A 6 -5.95 22.70 1.74
CA SER A 6 -6.32 21.81 0.64
C SER A 6 -5.32 22.00 -0.50
N SER A 7 -4.30 21.14 -0.58
CA SER A 7 -3.56 21.00 -1.83
C SER A 7 -4.51 20.47 -2.92
N PRO A 8 -4.41 20.95 -4.17
CA PRO A 8 -5.28 20.49 -5.25
C PRO A 8 -5.01 19.00 -5.53
N ARG A 9 -6.06 18.17 -5.45
CA ARG A 9 -5.99 16.74 -5.77
C ARG A 9 -5.84 16.55 -7.28
N PRO A 10 -4.86 15.76 -7.76
CA PRO A 10 -4.92 15.28 -9.14
C PRO A 10 -6.10 14.31 -9.29
N PRO A 11 -6.74 14.24 -10.47
CA PRO A 11 -7.96 13.45 -10.70
C PRO A 11 -7.77 11.94 -10.53
N SER A 12 -6.53 11.45 -10.44
CA SER A 12 -6.16 10.04 -10.26
C SER A 12 -5.77 9.65 -8.82
N ALA A 13 -5.85 10.57 -7.84
CA ALA A 13 -5.45 10.27 -6.46
C ALA A 13 -6.61 9.75 -5.61
N ALA A 14 -6.40 8.59 -4.97
CA ALA A 14 -7.26 8.03 -3.94
C ALA A 14 -6.60 8.14 -2.55
N TRP A 15 -7.41 8.30 -1.50
CA TRP A 15 -6.92 8.22 -0.13
C TRP A 15 -6.88 6.77 0.32
N ALA A 16 -5.75 6.35 0.88
CA ALA A 16 -5.59 5.06 1.53
C ALA A 16 -4.87 5.26 2.85
N GLY A 17 -5.12 4.39 3.82
CA GLY A 17 -4.30 4.34 5.02
C GLY A 17 -2.85 4.03 4.64
N THR A 18 -1.91 4.54 5.44
CA THR A 18 -0.48 4.37 5.16
C THR A 18 -0.08 2.89 5.05
N PRO A 19 -0.55 1.97 5.92
CA PRO A 19 -0.26 0.55 5.78
C PRO A 19 -0.80 -0.07 4.48
N GLU A 20 -2.03 0.24 4.11
CA GLU A 20 -2.70 -0.29 2.91
C GLU A 20 -2.00 0.21 1.64
N GLY A 21 -1.59 1.48 1.62
CA GLY A 21 -0.81 2.06 0.52
C GLY A 21 0.53 1.36 0.31
N ILE A 22 1.21 0.97 1.39
CA ILE A 22 2.48 0.22 1.31
C ILE A 22 2.25 -1.19 0.74
N ILE A 23 1.20 -1.89 1.17
CA ILE A 23 0.86 -3.23 0.65
C ILE A 23 0.50 -3.15 -0.84
N ALA A 24 -0.30 -2.16 -1.24
CA ALA A 24 -0.64 -1.93 -2.64
C ALA A 24 0.60 -1.62 -3.48
N ALA A 25 1.51 -0.76 -2.98
CA ALA A 25 2.75 -0.44 -3.67
C ALA A 25 3.64 -1.68 -3.86
N ALA A 26 3.70 -2.58 -2.87
CA ALA A 26 4.45 -3.83 -2.97
C ALA A 26 3.85 -4.78 -4.02
N ALA A 27 2.52 -4.93 -4.05
CA ALA A 27 1.82 -5.75 -5.04
C ALA A 27 2.01 -5.22 -6.47
N ILE A 28 1.79 -3.92 -6.68
CA ILE A 28 1.96 -3.27 -7.99
C ILE A 28 3.42 -3.35 -8.46
N ARG A 29 4.38 -3.21 -7.54
CA ARG A 29 5.79 -3.38 -7.88
C ARG A 29 6.12 -4.80 -8.34
N CYS A 30 5.49 -5.83 -7.75
CA CYS A 30 5.70 -7.21 -8.19
C CYS A 30 5.14 -7.48 -9.60
N MET A 31 4.08 -6.77 -9.99
CA MET A 31 3.49 -6.82 -11.33
C MET A 31 4.20 -5.92 -12.36
N GLY A 32 5.25 -5.20 -11.97
CA GLY A 32 6.01 -4.31 -12.85
C GLY A 32 5.45 -2.88 -12.97
N GLY A 33 4.49 -2.49 -12.12
CA GLY A 33 3.97 -1.13 -12.05
C GLY A 33 4.66 -0.25 -11.00
N GLU A 34 4.18 0.98 -10.88
CA GLU A 34 4.59 1.96 -9.88
C GLU A 34 3.35 2.63 -9.25
N ILE A 35 3.37 2.83 -7.93
CA ILE A 35 2.42 3.68 -7.22
C ILE A 35 3.21 4.82 -6.58
N GLN A 36 2.69 6.04 -6.70
CA GLN A 36 3.18 7.20 -6.00
C GLN A 36 2.19 7.57 -4.89
N ALA A 37 2.68 7.68 -3.65
CA ALA A 37 1.86 8.04 -2.51
C ALA A 37 2.54 9.17 -1.72
N THR A 38 1.73 10.14 -1.28
CA THR A 38 2.15 11.22 -0.40
C THR A 38 1.35 11.16 0.89
N LEU A 39 2.01 11.41 2.01
CA LEU A 39 1.35 11.49 3.31
C LEU A 39 0.41 12.70 3.35
N ALA A 40 -0.88 12.43 3.61
CA ALA A 40 -1.92 13.44 3.78
C ALA A 40 -2.40 13.45 5.25
N PRO A 41 -1.67 14.12 6.16
CA PRO A 41 -2.05 14.20 7.57
C PRO A 41 -3.39 14.93 7.73
N THR A 42 -4.25 14.42 8.61
CA THR A 42 -5.60 14.95 8.82
C THR A 42 -5.63 16.03 9.90
N ASP A 43 -4.71 15.96 10.85
CA ASP A 43 -4.54 16.92 11.95
C ASP A 43 -3.07 17.31 12.16
N ASP A 44 -2.85 18.35 12.98
CA ASP A 44 -1.51 18.85 13.28
C ASP A 44 -0.71 17.87 14.15
N ASP A 45 -1.37 17.00 14.93
CA ASP A 45 -0.72 15.97 15.74
C ASP A 45 -0.13 14.85 14.87
N GLU A 46 -0.85 14.37 13.85
CA GLU A 46 -0.37 13.45 12.82
C GLU A 46 0.73 14.07 11.99
N ARG A 47 0.60 15.37 11.68
CA ARG A 47 1.66 16.12 10.98
C ARG A 47 2.95 16.14 11.80
N GLN A 48 2.84 16.36 13.11
CA GLN A 48 3.96 16.38 14.04
C GLN A 48 4.54 14.98 14.31
N LYS A 49 3.69 13.95 14.39
CA LYS A 49 4.14 12.54 14.47
C LYS A 49 4.88 12.14 13.20
N GLY A 50 4.36 12.51 12.04
CA GLY A 50 4.98 12.25 10.74
C GLY A 50 6.29 13.01 10.55
N SER A 51 6.39 14.26 10.99
CA SER A 51 7.64 15.04 10.93
C SER A 51 8.70 14.45 11.86
N ARG A 52 8.31 14.00 13.06
CA ARG A 52 9.19 13.34 14.03
C ARG A 52 9.68 11.97 13.57
N ALA A 53 8.81 11.15 12.97
CA ALA A 53 9.18 9.85 12.41
C ALA A 53 10.15 9.97 11.20
N ARG A 54 10.08 11.08 10.46
CA ARG A 54 10.97 11.37 9.32
C ARG A 54 12.35 11.88 9.74
N THR A 55 12.48 12.54 10.89
CA THR A 55 13.76 13.08 11.37
C THR A 55 14.68 12.03 12.00
N SER A 56 14.17 10.84 12.35
CA SER A 56 14.98 9.72 12.86
C SER A 56 15.59 8.83 11.77
N SER A 57 15.15 8.94 10.51
CA SER A 57 15.79 8.23 9.39
C SER A 57 16.82 9.14 8.73
N SER A 58 18.11 8.80 8.81
CA SER A 58 19.22 9.55 8.21
C SER A 58 19.29 9.43 6.67
N ALA A 59 18.17 9.24 5.98
CA ALA A 59 18.11 9.15 4.53
C ALA A 59 17.98 10.57 3.93
N PRO A 60 18.67 10.88 2.81
CA PRO A 60 18.54 12.17 2.15
C PRO A 60 17.07 12.42 1.73
N PRO A 61 16.62 13.69 1.64
CA PRO A 61 15.25 14.05 1.31
C PRO A 61 14.93 13.73 -0.15
N ALA A 62 14.69 12.46 -0.47
CA ALA A 62 14.39 11.99 -1.81
C ALA A 62 12.86 11.94 -1.99
N SER A 63 12.28 13.04 -2.50
CA SER A 63 10.88 13.21 -2.90
C SER A 63 9.81 12.88 -1.82
N PRO A 64 8.66 13.58 -1.77
CA PRO A 64 7.56 13.24 -0.86
C PRO A 64 6.82 11.93 -1.23
N THR A 65 7.46 11.08 -2.04
CA THR A 65 6.89 9.90 -2.69
C THR A 65 7.58 8.66 -2.12
N ALA A 66 6.84 7.87 -1.36
CA ALA A 66 7.33 6.57 -0.91
C ALA A 66 7.28 5.58 -2.09
N THR A 67 8.43 5.01 -2.45
CA THR A 67 8.52 3.90 -3.41
C THR A 67 8.96 2.64 -2.68
N CYS A 68 8.26 1.51 -2.88
CA CYS A 68 8.65 0.22 -2.32
C CYS A 68 10.04 -0.22 -2.81
N SER A 69 10.78 -0.91 -1.93
CA SER A 69 12.12 -1.42 -2.22
C SER A 69 12.12 -2.40 -3.41
N ARG A 70 13.28 -2.61 -4.05
CA ARG A 70 13.39 -3.44 -5.28
C ARG A 70 13.05 -4.92 -5.05
N ALA A 71 13.10 -5.40 -3.81
CA ALA A 71 12.86 -6.80 -3.46
C ALA A 71 11.68 -6.91 -2.49
N CYS A 72 10.50 -7.24 -3.01
CA CYS A 72 9.28 -7.48 -2.24
C CYS A 72 8.64 -8.79 -2.70
N ALA A 73 7.95 -9.44 -1.78
CA ALA A 73 7.05 -10.55 -2.06
C ALA A 73 5.70 -10.23 -1.39
N THR A 74 4.62 -10.51 -2.09
CA THR A 74 3.26 -10.26 -1.60
C THR A 74 2.43 -11.51 -1.82
N SER A 75 1.63 -11.89 -0.82
CA SER A 75 0.61 -12.92 -0.98
C SER A 75 -0.75 -12.37 -0.55
N ALA A 76 -1.79 -12.82 -1.23
CA ALA A 76 -3.17 -12.51 -0.87
C ALA A 76 -4.01 -13.79 -0.99
N THR A 77 -4.94 -13.98 -0.06
CA THR A 77 -5.85 -15.12 -0.03
C THR A 77 -7.28 -14.60 0.05
N GLY A 78 -8.16 -15.12 -0.79
CA GLY A 78 -9.57 -14.74 -0.80
C GLY A 78 -10.29 -15.28 0.43
N VAL A 79 -10.82 -14.37 1.26
CA VAL A 79 -11.70 -14.73 2.38
C VAL A 79 -13.14 -14.85 1.87
N THR A 80 -13.62 -13.80 1.20
CA THR A 80 -14.88 -13.76 0.45
C THR A 80 -14.60 -13.69 -1.05
N ASP A 81 -15.59 -14.00 -1.88
CA ASP A 81 -15.44 -13.83 -3.32
C ASP A 81 -15.21 -12.35 -3.64
N GLY A 82 -14.13 -12.08 -4.38
CA GLY A 82 -13.86 -10.79 -4.99
C GLY A 82 -13.44 -10.97 -6.44
N ASP A 83 -13.20 -9.86 -7.13
CA ASP A 83 -12.86 -9.87 -8.56
C ASP A 83 -11.55 -10.62 -8.86
N LEU A 84 -10.63 -10.64 -7.90
CA LEU A 84 -9.30 -11.25 -8.07
C LEU A 84 -9.21 -12.69 -7.53
N LEU A 85 -9.87 -12.99 -6.40
CA LEU A 85 -9.74 -14.27 -5.69
C LEU A 85 -11.12 -14.74 -5.22
N LYS A 86 -11.39 -16.04 -5.38
CA LYS A 86 -12.55 -16.69 -4.77
C LYS A 86 -12.37 -16.79 -3.26
N GLY A 87 -13.48 -16.63 -2.55
CA GLY A 87 -13.54 -16.81 -1.11
C GLY A 87 -13.36 -18.27 -0.70
N VAL A 88 -13.20 -18.48 0.60
CA VAL A 88 -13.04 -19.82 1.16
C VAL A 88 -14.33 -20.63 0.93
N ARG A 89 -14.22 -21.83 0.35
CA ARG A 89 -15.34 -22.75 0.15
C ARG A 89 -15.19 -23.95 1.07
N TYR A 90 -16.15 -24.12 1.97
CA TYR A 90 -16.22 -25.26 2.87
C TYR A 90 -17.05 -26.39 2.26
N PHE A 91 -16.61 -27.63 2.46
CA PHE A 91 -17.33 -28.84 2.09
C PHE A 91 -17.14 -29.90 3.18
N GLY A 92 -17.93 -30.97 3.16
CA GLY A 92 -18.01 -31.96 4.25
C GLY A 92 -16.71 -32.66 4.65
N GLY A 93 -15.59 -32.43 3.95
CA GLY A 93 -14.26 -32.96 4.26
C GLY A 93 -13.13 -31.93 4.29
N GLY A 94 -13.41 -30.62 4.22
CA GLY A 94 -12.36 -29.60 4.26
C GLY A 94 -12.77 -28.23 3.73
N CYS A 95 -11.77 -27.46 3.31
CA CYS A 95 -11.97 -26.18 2.64
C CYS A 95 -11.02 -25.99 1.46
N THR A 96 -11.45 -25.26 0.43
CA THR A 96 -10.59 -24.77 -0.63
C THR A 96 -10.43 -23.26 -0.49
N THR A 97 -9.20 -22.78 -0.70
CA THR A 97 -8.83 -21.37 -0.69
C THR A 97 -8.13 -21.02 -2.00
N GLN A 98 -8.33 -19.81 -2.50
CA GLN A 98 -7.58 -19.30 -3.64
C GLN A 98 -6.61 -18.21 -3.16
N SER A 99 -5.34 -18.38 -3.49
CA SER A 99 -4.26 -17.47 -3.13
C SER A 99 -3.42 -17.11 -4.35
N ILE A 100 -2.90 -15.89 -4.35
CA ILE A 100 -1.92 -15.39 -5.34
C ILE A 100 -0.62 -15.05 -4.61
N VAL A 101 0.53 -15.39 -5.18
CA VAL A 101 1.84 -15.14 -4.58
C VAL A 101 2.76 -14.51 -5.61
N MET A 102 3.12 -13.26 -5.36
CA MET A 102 3.90 -12.45 -6.28
C MET A 102 5.28 -12.15 -5.73
N ARG A 103 6.31 -12.18 -6.58
CA ARG A 103 7.69 -11.87 -6.17
C ARG A 103 8.39 -10.96 -7.16
N SER A 104 8.75 -9.75 -6.72
CA SER A 104 9.36 -8.74 -7.60
C SER A 104 10.72 -9.16 -8.17
N LYS A 105 11.48 -9.99 -7.45
CA LYS A 105 12.82 -10.42 -7.90
C LYS A 105 12.77 -11.40 -9.08
N SER A 106 11.75 -12.26 -9.14
CA SER A 106 11.60 -13.24 -10.22
C SER A 106 10.51 -12.88 -11.23
N GLY A 107 9.64 -11.92 -10.92
CA GLY A 107 8.46 -11.59 -11.73
C GLY A 107 7.41 -12.70 -11.73
N THR A 108 7.48 -13.63 -10.77
CA THR A 108 6.53 -14.75 -10.65
C THR A 108 5.24 -14.27 -9.99
N VAL A 109 4.10 -14.77 -10.47
CA VAL A 109 2.73 -14.53 -9.99
C VAL A 109 2.02 -15.88 -9.86
#